data_AF-Q9BMB7-F1
#
_entry.id   AF-Q9BMB7-F1
#
_cell.length_a   1.000
_cell.length_b   1.000
_cell.length_c   1.000
_cell.angle_alpha   90.00
_cell.angle_beta   90.00
_cell.angle_gamma   90.00
#
_symmetry.space_group_name_H-M   'P 1'
#
loop_
_entity.id
_entity.type
_entity.pdbx_description
1 polymer ?
#
loop_
_entity_poly.entity_id
_entity_poly.type
_entity_poly.pdbx_seq_one_letter_code
_entity_poly.pdbx_strand_id
1 'polypeptide(L)'
;AATLNNERSSRSHSVAQIKITAIHEKRKEKYTSNLNLVDLAGSESGKTSQRMDETKHINRSLSELSKVILSLQTNQSHIPYRNSKLTHLLMPSLGGNSKTLMLVNVNQFDECFGETLNSLRFATKVNNCRIVKAKKNITMFDP
;
A
#
# COMPACT_ATOMS: atom_id res chain seq x y z
N ALA A 1 18.43 -0.71 -12.33
CA ALA A 1 19.38 -1.81 -12.58
C ALA A 1 18.60 -3.11 -12.77
N ALA A 2 18.93 -3.90 -13.79
CA ALA A 2 18.18 -5.10 -14.17
C ALA A 2 18.48 -6.28 -13.22
N THR A 3 17.47 -7.12 -12.97
CA THR A 3 17.63 -8.44 -12.32
C THR A 3 17.72 -9.52 -13.39
N LEU A 4 18.31 -10.69 -13.06
CA LEU A 4 18.34 -11.86 -13.95
C LEU A 4 16.93 -12.37 -14.33
N ASN A 5 15.88 -11.97 -13.61
CA ASN A 5 14.49 -12.38 -13.83
C ASN A 5 13.52 -11.23 -14.21
N ASN A 6 13.96 -9.97 -14.25
CA ASN A 6 13.11 -8.81 -14.59
C ASN A 6 13.93 -7.56 -14.92
N GLU A 7 13.58 -6.89 -16.03
CA GLU A 7 14.42 -5.91 -16.71
C GLU A 7 14.40 -4.50 -16.08
N ARG A 8 13.37 -4.10 -15.32
CA ARG A 8 13.35 -2.72 -14.76
C ARG A 8 12.37 -2.44 -13.62
N SER A 9 11.36 -3.28 -13.40
CA SER A 9 10.18 -2.94 -12.58
C SER A 9 10.29 -3.26 -11.09
N SER A 10 11.20 -4.14 -10.65
CA SER A 10 11.15 -4.69 -9.29
C SER A 10 11.75 -3.82 -8.17
N ARG A 11 12.18 -2.59 -8.47
CA ARG A 11 13.05 -1.82 -7.54
C ARG A 11 12.55 -0.45 -7.09
N SER A 12 11.35 -0.04 -7.50
CA SER A 12 10.75 1.20 -7.02
C SER A 12 9.24 1.05 -6.89
N HIS A 13 8.66 1.76 -5.92
CA HIS A 13 7.21 1.90 -5.80
C HIS A 13 6.75 3.07 -6.66
N SER A 14 5.62 2.90 -7.35
CA SER A 14 4.97 3.97 -8.10
C SER A 14 3.64 4.32 -7.46
N VAL A 15 3.36 5.62 -7.34
CA VAL A 15 2.10 6.10 -6.78
C VAL A 15 1.52 7.18 -7.68
N ALA A 16 0.36 6.90 -8.27
CA ALA A 16 -0.44 7.88 -8.98
C ALA A 16 -1.63 8.30 -8.11
N GLN A 17 -1.71 9.58 -7.79
CA GLN A 17 -2.81 10.15 -7.02
C GLN A 17 -3.66 11.05 -7.92
N ILE A 18 -4.94 10.71 -8.03
CA ILE A 18 -5.92 11.45 -8.82
C ILE A 18 -6.92 12.08 -7.84
N LYS A 19 -6.88 13.42 -7.74
CA LYS A 19 -7.86 14.17 -6.96
C LYS A 19 -9.11 14.39 -7.81
N ILE A 20 -10.24 13.87 -7.33
CA ILE A 20 -11.53 13.96 -7.98
C ILE A 20 -12.39 14.95 -7.20
N THR A 21 -12.93 15.94 -7.90
CA THR A 21 -13.88 16.90 -7.35
C THR A 21 -15.16 16.84 -8.18
N ALA A 22 -16.31 16.68 -7.51
CA ALA A 22 -17.61 16.69 -8.16
C ALA A 22 -18.52 17.71 -7.48
N ILE A 23 -19.36 18.38 -8.26
CA ILE A 23 -20.29 19.40 -7.79
C ILE A 23 -21.70 18.93 -8.11
N HIS A 24 -22.57 18.93 -7.10
CA HIS A 24 -24.00 18.66 -7.26
C HIS A 24 -24.78 19.96 -7.06
N GLU A 25 -24.96 20.72 -8.14
CA GLU A 25 -25.51 22.09 -8.11
C GLU A 25 -26.87 22.21 -7.40
N LYS A 26 -27.79 21.29 -7.67
CA LYS A 26 -29.14 21.31 -7.06
C LYS A 26 -29.13 21.14 -5.53
N ARG A 27 -28.09 20.48 -5.00
CA ARG A 27 -27.93 20.25 -3.55
C ARG A 27 -26.91 21.20 -2.93
N LYS A 28 -26.24 22.03 -3.74
CA LYS A 28 -25.14 22.89 -3.31
C LYS A 28 -24.03 22.12 -2.57
N GLU A 29 -23.80 20.89 -3.00
CA GLU A 29 -22.80 19.98 -2.42
C GLU A 29 -21.58 19.87 -3.32
N LYS A 30 -20.40 19.97 -2.73
CA LYS A 30 -19.12 19.66 -3.36
C LYS A 30 -18.53 18.41 -2.70
N TYR A 31 -18.18 17.45 -3.54
CA TYR A 31 -17.56 16.19 -3.16
C TYR A 31 -16.08 16.23 -3.53
N THR A 32 -15.19 15.85 -2.62
CA THR A 32 -13.75 15.75 -2.91
C THR A 32 -13.19 14.42 -2.44
N SER A 33 -12.49 13.70 -3.31
CA SER A 33 -11.86 12.42 -2.99
C SER A 33 -10.51 12.26 -3.69
N ASN A 34 -9.67 11.37 -3.17
CA ASN A 34 -8.44 10.95 -3.83
C ASN A 34 -8.56 9.48 -4.24
N LEU A 35 -8.30 9.19 -5.50
CA LEU A 35 -8.03 7.83 -5.99
C LEU A 35 -6.52 7.64 -5.99
N ASN A 36 -6.04 6.66 -5.22
CA ASN A 36 -4.63 6.31 -5.17
C ASN A 36 -4.43 4.97 -5.89
N LEU A 37 -3.63 4.96 -6.95
CA LEU A 37 -3.15 3.75 -7.62
C LEU A 37 -1.70 3.54 -7.22
N VAL A 38 -1.44 2.43 -6.55
CA VAL A 38 -0.15 2.13 -5.93
C VAL A 38 0.37 0.84 -6.53
N ASP A 39 1.49 0.95 -7.24
CA ASP A 39 2.25 -0.19 -7.73
C ASP A 39 3.45 -0.41 -6.79
N LEU A 40 3.49 -1.57 -6.16
CA LEU A 40 4.51 -1.89 -5.18
C LEU A 40 5.66 -2.63 -5.87
N ALA A 41 6.89 -2.30 -5.49
CA ALA A 41 8.08 -3.03 -5.88
C ALA A 41 7.98 -4.51 -5.46
N GLY A 42 8.79 -5.35 -6.10
CA GLY A 42 8.87 -6.76 -5.81
C GLY A 42 9.21 -7.03 -4.34
N SER A 43 8.58 -8.06 -3.76
CA SER A 43 8.77 -8.47 -2.36
C SER A 43 9.91 -9.48 -2.18
N GLU A 44 10.60 -9.85 -3.25
CA GLU A 44 11.61 -10.90 -3.23
C GLU A 44 12.81 -10.57 -2.33
N SER A 45 13.33 -11.61 -1.69
CA SER A 45 14.57 -11.54 -0.92
C SER A 45 15.81 -11.72 -1.79
N GLY A 46 16.78 -10.81 -1.69
CA GLY A 46 18.01 -10.85 -2.46
C GLY A 46 18.88 -12.04 -2.04
N LYS A 47 18.98 -13.07 -2.91
CA LYS A 47 19.71 -14.33 -2.63
C LYS A 47 21.25 -14.21 -2.67
N THR A 48 21.82 -13.07 -3.07
CA THR A 48 23.28 -12.88 -3.21
C THR A 48 23.79 -11.66 -2.44
N SER A 49 25.01 -11.76 -1.87
CA SER A 49 25.62 -10.79 -0.95
C SER A 49 25.70 -9.37 -1.49
N GLN A 50 26.07 -9.17 -2.76
CA GLN A 50 26.11 -7.84 -3.40
C GLN A 50 24.73 -7.18 -3.56
N ARG A 51 23.65 -7.98 -3.59
CA ARG A 51 22.27 -7.50 -3.78
C ARG A 51 21.51 -7.38 -2.47
N MET A 52 22.05 -7.87 -1.36
CA MET A 52 21.38 -7.81 -0.05
C MET A 52 21.15 -6.37 0.40
N ASP A 53 22.13 -5.48 0.25
CA ASP A 53 22.00 -4.10 0.75
C ASP A 53 21.03 -3.25 -0.09
N GLU A 54 21.02 -3.43 -1.41
CA GLU A 54 20.04 -2.78 -2.28
C GLU A 54 18.61 -3.30 -2.01
N THR A 55 18.46 -4.62 -1.90
CA THR A 55 17.16 -5.28 -1.64
C THR A 55 16.61 -4.92 -0.26
N LYS A 56 17.49 -4.74 0.75
CA LYS A 56 17.09 -4.29 2.09
C LYS A 56 16.39 -2.93 2.06
N HIS A 57 16.85 -1.98 1.23
CA HIS A 57 16.23 -0.65 1.17
C HIS A 57 14.83 -0.67 0.55
N ILE A 58 14.63 -1.45 -0.53
CA ILE A 58 13.31 -1.63 -1.16
C ILE A 58 12.37 -2.35 -0.18
N ASN A 59 12.82 -3.47 0.37
CA ASN A 59 12.03 -4.29 1.29
C ASN A 59 11.79 -3.62 2.64
N ARG A 60 12.57 -2.59 3.01
CA ARG A 60 12.28 -1.77 4.20
C ARG A 60 10.88 -1.17 4.11
N SER A 61 10.51 -0.57 2.98
CA SER A 61 9.19 0.07 2.83
C SER A 61 8.04 -0.94 2.92
N LEU A 62 8.18 -2.14 2.34
CA LEU A 62 7.22 -3.24 2.46
C LEU A 62 7.16 -3.84 3.87
N SER A 63 8.30 -3.89 4.56
CA SER A 63 8.39 -4.32 5.96
C SER A 63 7.70 -3.32 6.89
N GLU A 64 7.91 -2.01 6.69
CA GLU A 64 7.20 -0.98 7.45
C GLU A 64 5.70 -0.97 7.15
N LEU A 65 5.31 -1.23 5.89
CA LEU A 65 3.90 -1.43 5.53
C LEU A 65 3.29 -2.59 6.30
N SER A 66 4.00 -3.71 6.40
CA SER A 66 3.58 -4.87 7.19
C SER A 66 3.43 -4.56 8.68
N LYS A 67 4.35 -3.76 9.24
CA LYS A 67 4.26 -3.32 10.64
C LYS A 67 3.04 -2.42 10.87
N VAL A 68 2.77 -1.47 9.98
CA VAL A 68 1.58 -0.61 10.05
C VAL A 68 0.29 -1.43 10.07
N ILE A 69 0.16 -2.40 9.16
CA ILE A 69 -1.01 -3.29 9.10
C ILE A 69 -1.17 -4.09 10.39
N LEU A 70 -0.07 -4.64 10.93
CA LEU A 70 -0.10 -5.39 12.17
C LEU A 70 -0.48 -4.51 13.37
N SER A 71 0.08 -3.31 13.47
CA SER A 71 -0.26 -2.33 14.51
C SER A 71 -1.74 -1.94 14.45
N LEU A 72 -2.30 -1.79 13.24
CA LEU A 72 -3.73 -1.54 13.04
C LEU A 72 -4.58 -2.74 13.45
N GLN A 73 -4.21 -3.95 13.04
CA GLN A 73 -4.92 -5.18 13.39
C GLN A 73 -4.96 -5.40 14.92
N THR A 74 -3.90 -5.03 15.62
CA THR A 74 -3.76 -5.19 17.08
C THR A 74 -4.23 -3.97 17.88
N ASN A 75 -4.81 -2.95 17.22
CA ASN A 75 -5.27 -1.70 17.84
C ASN A 75 -4.20 -1.03 18.72
N GLN A 76 -2.94 -1.00 18.27
CA GLN A 76 -1.89 -0.30 18.98
C GLN A 76 -2.17 1.20 19.06
N SER A 77 -1.79 1.83 20.17
CA SER A 77 -1.96 3.28 20.36
C SER A 77 -1.13 4.10 19.38
N HIS A 78 0.07 3.62 19.05
CA HIS A 78 0.96 4.24 18.08
C HIS A 78 1.08 3.38 16.82
N ILE A 79 0.72 3.95 15.67
CA ILE A 79 0.87 3.30 14.37
C ILE A 79 2.08 3.92 13.62
N PRO A 80 3.08 3.13 13.20
CA PRO A 80 4.38 3.64 12.73
C PRO A 80 4.36 4.14 11.27
N TYR A 81 3.37 4.94 10.86
CA TYR A 81 3.26 5.43 9.47
C TYR A 81 4.51 6.21 9.01
N ARG A 82 5.20 6.89 9.92
CA ARG A 82 6.36 7.74 9.58
C ARG A 82 7.66 6.98 9.33
N ASN A 83 7.71 5.66 9.56
CA ASN A 83 8.93 4.87 9.42
C ASN A 83 9.39 4.70 7.96
N SER A 84 8.50 4.93 6.99
CA SER A 84 8.84 5.00 5.57
C SER A 84 8.00 6.06 4.84
N LYS A 85 8.53 6.59 3.73
CA LYS A 85 7.78 7.54 2.88
C LYS A 85 6.48 6.92 2.33
N LEU A 86 6.53 5.64 1.95
CA LEU A 86 5.38 4.91 1.43
C LEU A 86 4.26 4.82 2.48
N THR A 87 4.57 4.35 3.69
CA THR A 87 3.57 4.23 4.76
C THR A 87 3.01 5.58 5.20
N HIS A 88 3.82 6.64 5.15
CA HIS A 88 3.35 8.00 5.45
C HIS A 88 2.37 8.48 4.38
N LEU A 89 2.71 8.30 3.10
CA LEU A 89 1.84 8.66 1.98
C LEU A 89 0.51 7.89 2.02
N LEU A 90 0.55 6.61 2.40
CA LEU A 90 -0.63 5.74 2.47
C LEU A 90 -1.40 5.84 3.79
N MET A 91 -1.02 6.70 4.73
CA MET A 91 -1.71 6.87 6.01
C MET A 91 -3.23 7.11 5.85
N PRO A 92 -3.72 7.93 4.90
CA PRO A 92 -5.16 8.08 4.70
C PRO A 92 -5.84 6.79 4.18
N SER A 93 -5.11 5.96 3.43
CA SER A 93 -5.60 4.70 2.84
C SER A 93 -5.62 3.55 3.84
N LEU A 94 -4.69 3.53 4.81
CA LEU A 94 -4.49 2.43 5.74
C LEU A 94 -5.00 2.83 7.12
N GLY A 95 -6.24 2.50 7.44
CA GLY A 95 -6.87 2.83 8.73
C GLY A 95 -7.56 4.21 8.78
N GLY A 96 -7.37 5.05 7.75
CA GLY A 96 -8.06 6.33 7.61
C GLY A 96 -9.43 6.25 6.91
N ASN A 97 -9.94 7.41 6.49
CA ASN A 97 -11.20 7.51 5.73
C ASN A 97 -10.97 7.13 4.24
N SER A 98 -10.81 5.84 3.96
CA SER A 98 -10.60 5.34 2.60
C SER A 98 -11.22 3.96 2.42
N LYS A 99 -11.60 3.64 1.18
CA LYS A 99 -11.81 2.26 0.75
C LYS A 99 -10.52 1.79 0.11
N THR A 100 -9.98 0.68 0.58
CA THR A 100 -8.68 0.18 0.15
C THR A 100 -8.83 -1.25 -0.32
N LEU A 101 -8.38 -1.50 -1.55
CA LEU A 101 -8.30 -2.82 -2.15
C LEU A 101 -6.82 -3.15 -2.34
N MET A 102 -6.41 -4.34 -1.93
CA MET A 102 -5.08 -4.87 -2.21
C MET A 102 -5.20 -6.02 -3.20
N LEU A 103 -4.38 -5.97 -4.26
CA LEU A 103 -4.19 -7.08 -5.18
C LEU A 103 -2.87 -7.77 -4.80
N VAL A 104 -2.90 -9.10 -4.75
CA VAL A 104 -1.74 -9.92 -4.38
C VAL A 104 -1.41 -10.79 -5.58
N ASN A 105 -0.30 -10.48 -6.24
CA ASN A 105 0.19 -11.26 -7.37
C ASN A 105 1.21 -12.29 -6.87
N VAL A 106 1.03 -13.55 -7.25
CA VAL A 106 1.89 -14.67 -6.86
C VAL A 106 2.35 -15.43 -8.09
N ASN A 107 3.46 -16.16 -7.93
CA ASN A 107 4.00 -17.00 -8.99
C ASN A 107 3.60 -18.47 -8.74
N GLN A 108 3.27 -19.19 -9.81
CA GLN A 108 2.86 -20.59 -9.79
C GLN A 108 4.02 -21.59 -9.76
N PHE A 109 5.26 -21.15 -10.05
CA PHE A 109 6.41 -22.05 -10.10
C PHE A 109 6.93 -22.45 -8.71
N ASP A 110 7.32 -23.71 -8.56
CA ASP A 110 7.81 -24.30 -7.30
C ASP A 110 9.03 -23.57 -6.73
N GLU A 111 9.92 -23.08 -7.59
CA GLU A 111 11.10 -22.31 -7.21
C GLU A 111 10.75 -21.00 -6.45
N CYS A 112 9.52 -20.53 -6.64
CA CYS A 112 8.98 -19.32 -6.03
C CYS A 112 8.06 -19.61 -4.83
N PHE A 113 7.89 -20.87 -4.42
CA PHE A 113 6.96 -21.29 -3.36
C PHE A 113 7.11 -20.48 -2.07
N GLY A 114 8.35 -20.26 -1.62
CA GLY A 114 8.64 -19.51 -0.40
C GLY A 114 8.13 -18.06 -0.44
N GLU A 115 8.34 -17.37 -1.57
CA GLU A 115 7.88 -15.99 -1.76
C GLU A 115 6.36 -15.92 -1.93
N THR A 116 5.77 -16.87 -2.67
CA THR A 116 4.31 -17.00 -2.79
C THR A 116 3.66 -17.19 -1.42
N LEU A 117 4.21 -18.06 -0.57
CA LEU A 117 3.72 -18.28 0.79
C LEU A 117 3.83 -17.02 1.66
N ASN A 118 4.93 -16.26 1.55
CA ASN A 118 5.11 -15.00 2.26
C ASN A 118 4.05 -13.97 1.85
N SER A 119 3.80 -13.81 0.54
CA SER A 119 2.80 -12.90 -0.01
C SER A 119 1.38 -13.24 0.46
N LEU A 120 1.01 -14.53 0.47
CA LEU A 120 -0.31 -14.98 0.94
C LEU A 120 -0.49 -14.81 2.46
N ARG A 121 0.56 -15.05 3.25
CA ARG A 121 0.55 -14.76 4.69
C ARG A 121 0.36 -13.27 4.96
N PHE A 122 1.02 -12.42 4.18
CA PHE A 122 0.83 -10.97 4.27
C PHE A 122 -0.60 -10.56 3.89
N ALA A 123 -1.13 -11.09 2.79
CA ALA A 123 -2.52 -10.87 2.37
C ALA A 123 -3.53 -11.24 3.46
N THR A 124 -3.30 -12.35 4.16
CA THR A 124 -4.14 -12.78 5.28
C THR A 124 -4.16 -11.76 6.41
N LYS A 125 -2.99 -11.18 6.77
CA LYS A 125 -2.91 -10.12 7.78
C LYS A 125 -3.64 -8.85 7.34
N VAL A 126 -3.48 -8.46 6.07
CA VAL A 126 -4.19 -7.30 5.48
C VAL A 126 -5.70 -7.51 5.55
N ASN A 127 -6.20 -8.69 5.17
CA ASN A 127 -7.62 -9.00 5.19
C ASN A 127 -8.22 -8.97 6.60
N ASN A 128 -7.44 -9.34 7.61
CA ASN A 128 -7.85 -9.30 9.01
C ASN A 128 -7.77 -7.90 9.64
N CYS A 129 -7.12 -6.94 8.96
CA CYS A 129 -7.04 -5.56 9.41
C CYS A 129 -8.39 -4.85 9.22
N ARG A 130 -9.05 -4.50 10.32
CA ARG A 130 -10.32 -3.76 10.27
C ARG A 130 -10.05 -2.30 9.94
N ILE A 131 -10.48 -1.86 8.76
CA ILE A 131 -10.45 -0.45 8.35
C ILE A 131 -11.80 0.18 8.70
N VAL A 132 -11.78 1.45 9.10
CA VAL A 132 -12.99 2.23 9.40
C VAL A 132 -13.89 2.31 8.16
N LYS A 133 -15.21 2.24 8.37
CA LYS A 133 -16.18 2.45 7.28
C LYS A 133 -15.98 3.84 6.68
N ALA A 134 -15.64 3.88 5.38
CA ALA A 134 -15.42 5.13 4.67
C ALA A 134 -16.68 6.02 4.67
N LYS A 135 -16.47 7.30 4.93
CA LYS A 135 -17.45 8.39 4.97
C LYS A 135 -17.27 9.28 3.74
N LYS A 136 -18.37 9.88 3.27
CA LYS A 136 -18.35 10.85 2.16
C LYS A 136 -17.71 12.16 2.65
N ASN A 137 -16.79 12.72 1.86
CA ASN A 137 -16.24 14.06 2.12
C ASN A 137 -17.07 15.07 1.31
N ILE A 138 -17.99 15.77 2.00
CA ILE A 138 -18.93 16.71 1.41
C ILE A 138 -18.73 18.06 2.07
N THR A 139 -18.66 19.12 1.28
CA THR A 139 -18.70 20.51 1.73
C THR A 139 -19.82 21.23 1.03
N MET A 140 -20.61 22.01 1.75
CA MET A 140 -21.58 22.92 1.14
C MET A 140 -20.82 24.08 0.48
N PHE A 141 -21.31 24.57 -0.66
CA PHE A 141 -20.80 25.79 -1.28
C PHE A 141 -21.95 26.77 -1.49
N ASP A 142 -21.74 28.01 -1.10
CA ASP A 142 -22.64 29.10 -1.48
C ASP A 142 -22.36 29.54 -2.92
N PRO A 143 -23.39 29.98 -3.68
CA PRO A 143 -23.24 30.47 -5.05
C PRO A 143 -22.24 31.60 -5.22
#